data_AF-A0A544TS15-F1
#
_entry.id   AF-A0A544TS15-F1
#
_cell.length_a   1.000
_cell.length_b   1.000
_cell.length_c   1.000
_cell.angle_alpha   90.00
_cell.angle_beta   90.00
_cell.angle_gamma   90.00
#
_symmetry.space_group_name_H-M   'P 1'
#
loop_
_entity.id
_entity.type
_entity.pdbx_description
1 polymer ?
#
loop_
_entity_poly.entity_id
_entity_poly.type
_entity_poly.pdbx_seq_one_letter_code
_entity_poly.pdbx_strand_id
1 'polypeptide(L)'
;MDFLASTHLHITTWVIAVILFLVAIAMANPKVVHMILRLDYLLIIATGLALFIKGMDYGQGMLYGLKFLAGILVIGMMEMALVKKQKGKPYTTFVILVFVFFFIALFLGFKLPMGINFLA
;
A
#
# COMPACT_ATOMS: atom_id res chain seq x y z
N MET A 1 -16.11 -11.69 7.18
CA MET A 1 -15.16 -11.20 6.16
C MET A 1 -15.55 -9.83 5.60
N ASP A 2 -16.82 -9.44 5.65
CA ASP A 2 -17.32 -8.19 5.02
C ASP A 2 -16.66 -6.90 5.50
N PHE A 3 -16.31 -6.80 6.79
CA PHE A 3 -15.58 -5.64 7.31
C PHE A 3 -14.18 -5.49 6.67
N LEU A 4 -13.41 -6.59 6.60
CA LEU A 4 -12.06 -6.59 6.05
C LEU A 4 -12.04 -6.46 4.52
N ALA A 5 -13.08 -6.95 3.84
CA ALA A 5 -13.24 -6.85 2.39
C ALA A 5 -13.90 -5.52 1.93
N SER A 6 -13.90 -4.50 2.78
CA SER A 6 -14.38 -3.17 2.45
C SER A 6 -13.33 -2.36 1.68
N THR A 7 -13.70 -1.83 0.51
CA THR A 7 -12.84 -0.95 -0.29
C THR A 7 -12.56 0.36 0.44
N HIS A 8 -13.53 0.91 1.17
CA HIS A 8 -13.34 2.12 1.98
C HIS A 8 -12.31 1.92 3.09
N LEU A 9 -12.36 0.77 3.78
CA LEU A 9 -11.37 0.45 4.81
C LEU A 9 -9.97 0.34 4.21
N HIS A 10 -9.83 -0.37 3.08
CA HIS A 10 -8.55 -0.52 2.40
C HIS A 10 -7.97 0.81 1.89
N ILE A 11 -8.82 1.69 1.33
CA ILE A 11 -8.40 3.03 0.92
C ILE A 11 -7.97 3.87 2.14
N THR A 12 -8.71 3.78 3.24
CA THR A 12 -8.41 4.52 4.47
C THR A 12 -7.05 4.13 5.06
N THR A 13 -6.75 2.83 5.13
CA THR A 13 -5.43 2.35 5.59
C THR A 13 -4.31 2.79 4.65
N TRP A 14 -4.53 2.80 3.33
CA TRP A 14 -3.56 3.39 2.39
C TRP A 14 -3.29 4.88 2.64
N VAL A 15 -4.34 5.67 2.84
CA VAL A 15 -4.19 7.12 3.12
C VAL A 15 -3.40 7.34 4.41
N ILE A 16 -3.72 6.59 5.47
CA ILE A 16 -3.01 6.65 6.75
C ILE A 16 -1.53 6.26 6.57
N ALA A 17 -1.24 5.16 5.88
CA ALA A 17 0.12 4.71 5.64
C ALA A 17 0.95 5.74 4.86
N VAL A 18 0.38 6.36 3.83
CA VAL A 18 1.08 7.41 3.06
C VAL A 18 1.39 8.61 3.94
N ILE A 19 0.45 9.06 4.77
CA ILE A 19 0.68 10.17 5.70
C ILE A 19 1.77 9.81 6.72
N LEU A 20 1.66 8.65 7.36
CA LEU A 20 2.65 8.18 8.33
C LEU A 20 4.04 8.03 7.70
N PHE A 21 4.13 7.54 6.46
CA PHE A 21 5.37 7.42 5.72
C PHE A 21 6.02 8.79 5.45
N LEU A 22 5.25 9.77 4.98
CA LEU A 22 5.73 11.13 4.74
C LEU A 22 6.21 11.79 6.05
N VAL A 23 5.44 11.66 7.13
CA VAL A 23 5.84 12.15 8.46
C VAL A 23 7.13 11.46 8.92
N ALA A 24 7.24 10.14 8.77
CA ALA A 24 8.44 9.39 9.12
C ALA A 24 9.67 9.83 8.30
N ILE A 25 9.49 10.22 7.04
CA ILE A 25 10.56 10.80 6.20
C ILE A 25 10.92 12.22 6.62
N ALA A 26 9.98 13.04 7.05
CA ALA A 26 10.27 14.41 7.49
C ALA A 26 10.95 14.48 8.88
N MET A 27 10.65 13.54 9.77
CA MET A 27 11.18 13.55 11.14
C MET A 27 12.66 13.15 11.24
N ALA A 28 13.43 13.81 12.11
CA ALA A 28 14.81 13.40 12.39
C ALA A 28 14.89 12.00 13.04
N ASN A 29 13.96 11.69 13.96
CA ASN A 29 13.91 10.40 14.67
C ASN A 29 12.51 9.77 14.58
N PRO A 30 12.21 9.00 13.51
CA PRO A 30 10.86 8.50 13.25
C PRO A 30 10.54 7.16 13.93
N LYS A 31 11.24 6.75 15.01
CA LYS A 31 11.09 5.40 15.61
C LYS A 31 9.62 5.02 15.90
N VAL A 32 8.87 5.91 16.56
CA VAL A 32 7.48 5.66 16.93
C VAL A 32 6.58 5.61 15.68
N VAL A 33 6.69 6.60 14.80
CA VAL A 33 5.90 6.67 13.56
C VAL A 33 6.18 5.46 12.65
N HIS A 34 7.44 5.03 12.57
CA HIS A 34 7.84 3.84 11.84
C HIS A 34 7.22 2.56 12.43
N MET A 35 7.16 2.44 13.77
CA MET A 35 6.47 1.31 14.41
C MET A 35 4.97 1.30 14.13
N ILE A 36 4.30 2.45 14.19
CA ILE A 36 2.87 2.57 13.89
C ILE A 36 2.61 2.19 12.43
N LEU A 37 3.45 2.70 11.51
CA LEU A 37 3.36 2.40 10.08
C LEU A 37 3.49 0.89 9.81
N ARG A 38 4.34 0.17 10.55
CA ARG A 38 4.44 -1.29 10.44
C ARG A 38 3.19 -2.03 10.88
N LEU A 39 2.47 -1.55 11.89
CA LEU A 39 1.18 -2.11 12.27
C LEU A 39 0.13 -1.83 11.20
N ASP A 40 0.16 -0.63 10.60
CA ASP A 40 -0.75 -0.25 9.52
C ASP A 40 -0.51 -1.08 8.24
N TYR A 41 0.73 -1.47 7.94
CA TYR A 41 1.04 -2.43 6.88
C TYR A 41 0.29 -3.75 7.02
N LEU A 42 0.15 -4.26 8.25
CA LEU A 42 -0.61 -5.49 8.49
C LEU A 42 -2.09 -5.32 8.15
N LEU A 43 -2.66 -4.14 8.45
CA LEU A 43 -4.04 -3.82 8.06
C LEU A 43 -4.19 -3.73 6.54
N ILE A 44 -3.25 -3.11 5.84
CA ILE A 44 -3.24 -3.04 4.37
C ILE A 44 -3.16 -4.45 3.76
N ILE A 45 -2.29 -5.31 4.28
CA ILE A 45 -2.13 -6.68 3.78
C ILE A 45 -3.40 -7.50 4.06
N ALA A 46 -3.95 -7.43 5.27
CA ALA A 46 -5.15 -8.18 5.64
C ALA A 46 -6.37 -7.76 4.80
N THR A 47 -6.60 -6.45 4.66
CA THR A 47 -7.70 -5.92 3.83
C THR A 47 -7.45 -6.16 2.34
N GLY A 48 -6.21 -6.06 1.87
CA GLY A 48 -5.82 -6.36 0.50
C GLY A 48 -6.02 -7.83 0.13
N LEU A 49 -5.69 -8.75 1.04
CA LEU A 49 -5.92 -10.19 0.84
C LEU A 49 -7.42 -10.51 0.81
N ALA A 50 -8.21 -9.90 1.69
CA ALA A 50 -9.67 -10.06 1.70
C ALA A 50 -10.31 -9.57 0.38
N LEU A 51 -9.86 -8.41 -0.13
CA LEU A 51 -10.28 -7.90 -1.44
C LEU A 51 -9.79 -8.76 -2.61
N PHE A 52 -8.57 -9.31 -2.52
CA PHE A 52 -8.04 -10.22 -3.54
C PHE A 52 -8.90 -11.49 -3.66
N ILE A 53 -9.25 -12.11 -2.52
CA ILE A 53 -10.09 -13.32 -2.50
C ILE A 53 -11.45 -13.03 -3.14
N LYS A 54 -12.11 -11.94 -2.75
CA LYS A 54 -13.38 -11.52 -3.36
C LYS A 54 -13.20 -11.20 -4.85
N GLY A 55 -12.05 -10.65 -5.24
CA GLY A 55 -11.72 -10.28 -6.61
C GLY A 55 -11.56 -11.46 -7.55
N MET A 56 -11.19 -12.64 -7.02
CA MET A 56 -11.08 -13.86 -7.82
C MET A 56 -12.44 -14.28 -8.42
N ASP A 57 -13.54 -13.95 -7.76
CA ASP A 57 -14.90 -14.26 -8.22
C ASP A 57 -15.31 -13.51 -9.51
N TYR A 58 -14.57 -12.47 -9.89
CA TYR A 58 -14.83 -11.65 -11.08
C TYR A 58 -14.14 -12.16 -12.35
N GLY A 59 -13.48 -13.32 -12.30
CA GLY A 59 -12.80 -13.91 -13.48
C GLY A 59 -11.55 -13.16 -13.94
N GLN A 60 -11.06 -12.19 -13.15
CA GLN A 60 -9.88 -11.36 -13.45
C GLN A 60 -8.74 -11.61 -12.45
N GLY A 61 -8.60 -12.86 -11.97
CA GLY A 61 -7.68 -13.22 -10.89
C GLY A 61 -6.23 -12.76 -11.11
N MET A 62 -5.74 -12.77 -12.35
CA MET A 62 -4.39 -12.28 -12.68
C MET A 62 -4.23 -10.77 -12.40
N LEU A 63 -5.19 -9.94 -12.80
CA LEU A 63 -5.11 -8.48 -12.59
C LEU A 63 -5.26 -8.12 -11.11
N TYR A 64 -6.14 -8.82 -10.38
CA TYR A 64 -6.25 -8.67 -8.94
C TYR A 64 -4.97 -9.13 -8.22
N GLY A 65 -4.32 -10.19 -8.70
CA GLY A 65 -3.04 -10.68 -8.18
C GLY A 65 -1.90 -9.68 -8.41
N LEU A 66 -1.82 -9.08 -9.60
CA LEU A 66 -0.87 -8.01 -9.89
C LEU A 66 -1.11 -6.77 -9.02
N LYS A 67 -2.37 -6.40 -8.77
CA LYS A 67 -2.70 -5.30 -7.86
C LYS A 67 -2.24 -5.60 -6.44
N PHE A 68 -2.51 -6.81 -5.95
CA PHE A 68 -2.07 -7.24 -4.62
C PHE A 68 -0.55 -7.23 -4.49
N LEU A 69 0.16 -7.76 -5.50
CA LEU A 69 1.62 -7.76 -5.55
C LEU A 69 2.19 -6.32 -5.59
N ALA A 70 1.59 -5.43 -6.39
CA ALA A 70 1.98 -4.02 -6.42
C ALA A 70 1.84 -3.37 -5.03
N GLY A 71 0.76 -3.66 -4.30
CA GLY A 71 0.59 -3.20 -2.93
C GLY A 71 1.68 -3.71 -1.97
N ILE A 72 2.06 -4.99 -2.06
CA ILE A 72 3.17 -5.54 -1.27
C ILE A 72 4.49 -4.86 -1.63
N LEU A 73 4.75 -4.60 -2.91
CA LEU A 73 5.95 -3.91 -3.35
C LEU A 73 6.02 -2.49 -2.78
N VAL A 74 4.91 -1.75 -2.75
CA VAL A 74 4.85 -0.42 -2.11
C VAL A 74 5.26 -0.49 -0.64
N ILE A 75 4.67 -1.41 0.13
CA ILE A 75 5.01 -1.61 1.55
C ILE A 75 6.49 -1.93 1.72
N GLY A 76 7.02 -2.85 0.90
CA GLY A 76 8.42 -3.22 0.92
C GLY A 76 9.34 -2.03 0.61
N MET A 77 8.99 -1.20 -0.37
CA MET A 77 9.78 -0.01 -0.70
C MET A 77 9.70 1.06 0.39
N MET A 78 8.55 1.23 1.05
CA MET A 78 8.41 2.16 2.18
C MET A 78 9.30 1.75 3.36
N GLU A 79 9.24 0.47 3.76
CA GLU A 79 10.08 -0.07 4.83
C GLU A 79 11.58 0.08 4.50
N MET A 80 11.97 -0.26 3.27
CA MET A 80 13.36 -0.13 2.83
C MET A 80 13.84 1.32 2.81
N ALA A 81 12.99 2.28 2.44
CA ALA A 81 13.31 3.71 2.50
C ALA A 81 13.59 4.15 3.94
N LEU A 82 12.72 3.79 4.90
CA LEU A 82 12.87 4.16 6.30
C LEU A 82 14.06 3.48 6.98
N VAL A 83 14.29 2.18 6.72
CA VAL A 83 15.46 1.45 7.24
C VAL A 83 16.76 2.04 6.70
N LYS A 84 16.82 2.40 5.42
CA LYS A 84 18.02 3.04 4.85
C LYS A 84 18.26 4.42 5.42
N LYS A 85 17.20 5.22 5.61
CA LYS A 85 17.27 6.50 6.31
C LYS A 85 17.86 6.35 7.71
N GLN A 86 17.38 5.39 8.51
CA GLN A 86 17.91 5.11 9.85
C GLN A 86 19.39 4.70 9.84
N LYS A 87 19.84 4.05 8.76
CA LYS A 87 21.24 3.65 8.55
C LYS A 87 22.11 4.74 7.91
N GLY A 88 21.58 5.95 7.69
CA GLY A 88 22.30 7.04 7.01
C GLY A 88 22.68 6.74 5.56
N LYS A 89 22.00 5.78 4.92
CA LYS A 89 22.26 5.38 3.53
C LYS A 89 21.34 6.11 2.55
N PRO A 90 21.74 6.31 1.29
CA PRO A 90 20.87 6.87 0.26
C PRO A 90 19.55 6.09 0.16
N TYR A 91 18.43 6.78 0.33
CA TYR A 91 17.09 6.19 0.35
C TYR A 91 16.15 6.79 -0.71
N THR A 92 16.59 7.82 -1.43
CA THR A 92 15.80 8.52 -2.47
C THR A 92 15.23 7.59 -3.54
N THR A 93 16.03 6.61 -4.00
CA THR A 93 15.57 5.60 -4.97
C THR A 93 14.36 4.82 -4.46
N PHE A 94 14.34 4.44 -3.18
CA PHE A 94 13.24 3.69 -2.59
C PHE A 94 11.99 4.55 -2.44
N VAL A 95 12.15 5.84 -2.11
CA VAL A 95 11.04 6.80 -2.08
C VAL A 95 10.42 6.94 -3.47
N ILE A 96 11.24 7.06 -4.53
CA ILE A 96 10.74 7.11 -5.91
C ILE A 96 9.98 5.82 -6.25
N LEU A 97 10.53 4.65 -5.93
CA LEU A 97 9.89 3.37 -6.18
C LEU A 97 8.56 3.21 -5.42
N VAL A 98 8.43 3.74 -4.20
CA VAL A 98 7.15 3.79 -3.46
C VAL A 98 6.08 4.45 -4.33
N PHE A 99 6.34 5.65 -4.85
CA PHE A 99 5.36 6.37 -5.66
C PHE A 99 5.07 5.65 -6.99
N VAL A 100 6.09 5.10 -7.65
CA VAL A 100 5.91 4.34 -8.91
C VAL A 100 4.98 3.14 -8.69
N PHE A 101 5.26 2.28 -7.71
CA PHE A 101 4.41 1.12 -7.44
C PHE A 101 3.03 1.52 -6.89
N PHE A 102 2.94 2.62 -6.15
CA PHE A 102 1.68 3.12 -5.62
C PHE A 102 0.75 3.60 -6.73
N PHE A 103 1.27 4.33 -7.71
CA PHE A 103 0.49 4.73 -8.89
C PHE A 103 0.08 3.52 -9.74
N ILE A 104 0.94 2.51 -9.88
CA ILE A 104 0.57 1.24 -10.55
C ILE A 104 -0.59 0.55 -9.81
N ALA A 105 -0.52 0.47 -8.48
CA ALA A 105 -1.57 -0.13 -7.65
C ALA A 105 -2.90 0.65 -7.74
N LEU A 106 -2.85 1.98 -7.77
CA LEU A 106 -4.02 2.84 -7.98
C LEU A 106 -4.62 2.68 -9.37
N PHE A 107 -3.79 2.67 -10.42
CA PHE A 107 -4.25 2.49 -11.80
C PHE A 107 -4.96 1.15 -11.99
N LEU A 108 -4.36 0.06 -11.50
CA LEU A 108 -5.01 -1.25 -11.49
C LEU A 108 -6.29 -1.24 -10.65
N GLY A 109 -6.29 -0.49 -9.54
CA GLY A 109 -7.44 -0.37 -8.67
C GLY A 109 -8.65 0.33 -9.28
N PHE A 110 -8.44 1.39 -10.06
CA PHE A 110 -9.51 2.11 -10.77
C PHE A 110 -9.99 1.40 -12.04
N LYS A 111 -9.13 0.57 -12.66
CA LYS A 111 -9.51 -0.22 -13.83
C LYS A 111 -10.39 -1.43 -13.47
N LEU A 112 -10.27 -1.95 -12.26
CA LEU A 112 -10.93 -3.20 -11.86
C LEU A 112 -12.37 -2.98 -11.35
N PRO A 113 -13.30 -3.90 -11.67
CA PRO A 113 -14.75 -3.70 -11.46
C PRO A 113 -15.19 -3.68 -10.00
N MET A 114 -14.33 -4.11 -9.05
CA MET A 114 -14.60 -4.05 -7.60
C MET A 114 -14.33 -2.66 -6.99
N GLY A 115 -13.81 -1.71 -7.78
CA GLY A 115 -13.42 -0.38 -7.31
C GLY A 115 -14.44 0.71 -7.60
N ILE A 116 -13.95 1.96 -7.52
CA ILE A 116 -14.68 3.13 -8.01
C ILE A 116 -14.38 3.22 -9.50
N ASN A 117 -15.42 3.13 -10.34
CA ASN A 117 -15.36 3.31 -11.79
C ASN A 117 -15.11 4.80 -12.12
N PHE A 118 -13.91 5.31 -11.81
CA PHE A 118 -13.53 6.68 -12.12
C PHE A 118 -13.05 6.83 -13.58
N LEU A 119 -12.62 5.73 -14.20
CA LEU A 119 -12.08 5.68 -15.57
C LEU A 119 -12.97 4.86 -16.54
N ALA A 120 -14.21 4.59 -16.16
CA ALA A 120 -15.19 3.90 -17.00
C ALA A 120 -15.89 4.87 -17.96
#